data_AF-A0A091H4Z0-F1
#
_entry.id   AF-A0A091H4Z0-F1
#
_cell.length_a   1.000
_cell.length_b   1.000
_cell.length_c   1.000
_cell.angle_alpha   90.00
_cell.angle_beta   90.00
_cell.angle_gamma   90.00
#
_symmetry.space_group_name_H-M   'P 1'
#
loop_
_entity.id
_entity.type
_entity.pdbx_description
1 polymer ?
#
loop_
_entity_poly.entity_id
_entity_poly.type
_entity_poly.pdbx_seq_one_letter_code
_entity_poly.pdbx_strand_id
1 'polypeptide(L)' 'SPLLGSLHPKQFNATFGFTVNWNFSEIISVFTGQCFMGEDGKETLKTMWLRRSHAKNITDDWKATMVGTNTFTRQHLPEE' A
#
# COMPACT_ATOMS: atom_id res chain seq x y z
N SER A 1 7.23 7.99 -7.53
CA SER A 1 7.73 7.47 -6.24
C SER A 1 8.11 6.02 -6.38
N PRO A 2 9.35 5.61 -6.07
CA PRO A 2 9.73 4.20 -6.06
C PRO A 2 9.00 3.44 -4.94
N LEU A 3 8.78 2.15 -5.16
CA LEU A 3 8.28 1.22 -4.16
C LEU A 3 9.16 -0.02 -4.07
N LEU A 4 9.25 -0.59 -2.87
CA LEU A 4 9.93 -1.86 -2.60
C LEU A 4 9.12 -2.66 -1.60
N GLY A 5 8.96 -3.96 -1.83
CA GLY A 5 8.14 -4.80 -0.97
C GLY A 5 8.43 -6.29 -1.09
N SER A 6 7.65 -7.06 -0.36
CA SER A 6 7.67 -8.52 -0.36
C SER A 6 6.23 -9.05 -0.30
N LEU A 7 6.05 -10.28 -0.77
CA LEU A 7 4.78 -10.98 -0.74
C LEU A 7 5.01 -12.44 -0.38
N HIS A 8 3.99 -13.10 0.15
CA HIS A 8 4.03 -14.54 0.41
C HIS A 8 3.92 -15.34 -0.90
N PRO A 9 4.97 -16.03 -1.38
CA PRO A 9 5.08 -16.48 -2.77
C PRO A 9 4.26 -17.73 -3.13
N LYS A 10 3.54 -18.34 -2.19
CA LYS A 10 2.93 -19.67 -2.36
C LYS A 10 1.39 -19.70 -2.21
N GLN A 11 0.73 -18.55 -2.24
CA GLN A 11 -0.71 -18.48 -2.03
C GLN A 11 -1.38 -17.57 -3.07
N PHE A 12 -2.42 -18.05 -3.75
CA PHE A 12 -3.22 -17.25 -4.68
C PHE A 12 -3.84 -16.00 -4.02
N ASN A 13 -4.08 -16.08 -2.70
CA ASN A 13 -4.55 -14.98 -1.86
C ASN A 13 -3.45 -14.48 -0.92
N ALA A 14 -2.23 -14.26 -1.45
CA ALA A 14 -1.07 -13.89 -0.66
C ALA A 14 -1.27 -12.57 0.09
N THR A 15 -0.79 -12.54 1.34
CA THR A 15 -0.53 -11.28 2.03
C THR A 15 0.78 -10.69 1.53
N PHE A 16 0.82 -9.36 1.45
CA PHE A 16 1.96 -8.62 0.94
C PHE A 16 2.14 -7.32 1.72
N GLY A 17 3.34 -6.78 1.62
CA GLY A 17 3.65 -5.45 2.14
C GLY A 17 4.67 -4.74 1.26
N PHE A 18 4.53 -3.43 1.13
CA PHE A 18 5.48 -2.61 0.41
C PHE A 18 5.57 -1.21 1.00
N THR A 19 6.72 -0.59 0.78
CA THR A 19 7.04 0.77 1.18
C THR A 19 7.08 1.66 -0.05
N VAL A 20 6.46 2.83 0.00
CA VAL A 20 6.51 3.88 -1.01
C VAL A 20 7.30 5.06 -0.45
N ASN A 21 8.38 5.44 -1.13
CA ASN A 21 9.16 6.64 -0.82
C ASN A 21 8.73 7.78 -1.76
N TRP A 22 8.05 8.80 -1.23
CA TRP A 22 7.46 9.85 -2.05
C TRP A 22 8.52 10.81 -2.59
N ASN A 23 8.59 10.99 -3.91
CA ASN A 23 9.64 11.81 -4.54
C ASN A 23 9.38 13.33 -4.46
N PHE A 24 8.20 13.76 -4.01
CA PHE A 24 7.81 15.17 -3.92
C PHE A 24 7.83 15.73 -2.50
N SER A 25 8.11 14.91 -1.48
CA SER A 25 8.08 15.31 -0.06
C SER A 25 8.80 14.30 0.82
N GLU A 26 9.25 14.72 2.01
CA GLU A 26 9.82 13.84 3.04
C GLU A 26 8.73 13.00 3.75
N ILE A 27 8.10 12.12 2.98
CA ILE A 27 7.00 11.27 3.43
C ILE A 27 7.30 9.85 2.99
N ILE A 28 7.01 8.90 3.87
CA ILE A 28 7.05 7.47 3.54
C ILE A 28 5.68 6.87 3.84
N SER A 29 5.26 5.89 3.05
CA SER A 29 4.03 5.15 3.33
C SER A 29 4.29 3.66 3.23
N VAL A 30 3.84 2.90 4.21
CA VAL A 30 3.85 1.45 4.17
C VAL A 30 2.44 0.96 3.93
N PHE A 31 2.30 -0.01 3.05
CA PHE A 31 1.07 -0.70 2.74
C PHE A 31 1.23 -2.14 3.16
N THR A 32 0.17 -2.70 3.76
CA THR A 32 0.04 -4.13 4.01
C THR A 32 -1.36 -4.55 3.62
N GLY A 33 -1.50 -5.76 3.08
CA GLY A 33 -2.79 -6.23 2.62
C GLY A 33 -2.77 -7.65 2.11
N GLN A 34 -3.88 -8.02 1.49
CA GLN A 34 -4.10 -9.34 0.93
C GLN A 34 -4.80 -9.24 -0.42
N CYS A 35 -4.42 -10.12 -1.35
CA CYS A 35 -5.15 -10.34 -2.59
C CYS A 35 -6.34 -11.27 -2.35
N PHE A 36 -7.52 -10.91 -2.86
CA PHE A 36 -8.71 -11.74 -2.85
C PHE A 36 -9.22 -11.94 -4.27
N MET A 37 -9.62 -13.18 -4.58
CA MET A 37 -10.35 -13.50 -5.80
C MET A 37 -11.86 -13.40 -5.53
N GLY A 38 -12.55 -12.53 -6.25
CA GLY A 38 -14.01 -12.42 -6.21
C GLY A 38 -14.70 -13.61 -6.87
N GLU A 39 -16.00 -13.79 -6.60
CA GLU A 39 -16.83 -14.82 -7.25
C GLU A 39 -16.90 -14.66 -8.77
N ASP A 40 -16.71 -13.44 -9.27
CA ASP A 40 -16.64 -13.09 -10.68
C ASP A 40 -15.23 -13.31 -11.29
N GLY A 41 -14.31 -13.91 -10.54
CA GLY A 41 -12.92 -14.13 -10.95
C GLY A 41 -12.07 -12.86 -10.98
N LYS A 42 -12.54 -11.73 -10.43
CA LYS A 42 -11.76 -10.49 -10.39
C LYS A 42 -10.92 -10.40 -9.12
N GLU A 43 -9.64 -10.08 -9.32
CA GLU A 43 -8.69 -9.84 -8.24
C GLU A 43 -8.92 -8.46 -7.61
N THR A 44 -8.99 -8.45 -6.27
CA THR A 44 -9.07 -7.23 -5.46
C THR A 44 -8.00 -7.25 -4.38
N LEU A 45 -7.17 -6.21 -4.31
CA LEU A 45 -6.23 -6.02 -3.22
C LEU A 45 -6.89 -5.18 -2.13
N LYS A 46 -7.10 -5.76 -0.95
CA LYS A 46 -7.55 -5.04 0.24
C LYS A 46 -6.33 -4.67 1.07
N THR A 47 -6.09 -3.38 1.26
CA THR A 47 -4.91 -2.90 1.97
C THR A 47 -5.26 -1.88 3.05
N MET A 48 -4.40 -1.84 4.06
CA MET A 48 -4.26 -0.72 4.97
C MET A 48 -2.89 -0.08 4.74
N TRP A 49 -2.77 1.18 5.14
CA TRP A 49 -1.51 1.89 5.08
C TRP A 49 -1.27 2.74 6.33
N LEU A 50 0.01 2.92 6.64
CA LEU A 50 0.50 3.96 7.52
C LEU A 50 1.29 4.95 6.68
N ARG A 51 0.94 6.23 6.76
CA ARG A 51 1.68 7.32 6.13
C ARG A 51 2.40 8.07 7.24
N ARG A 52 3.72 8.11 7.14
CA ARG A 52 4.59 8.81 8.06
C ARG A 52 5.12 10.09 7.39
N SER A 53 4.74 11.23 7.95
CA SER A 53 5.28 12.54 7.59
C SER A 53 6.56 12.82 8.38
N HIS A 54 7.47 13.61 7.80
CA HIS A 54 8.60 14.16 8.54
C HIS A 54 8.11 15.10 9.67
N ALA A 55 8.58 14.85 10.90
CA ALA A 55 8.32 15.68 12.06
C ALA A 55 9.61 16.42 12.43
N LYS A 56 9.55 17.76 12.55
CA LYS A 56 10.73 18.58 12.87
C LYS A 56 11.28 18.32 14.27
N ASN A 57 10.43 17.85 15.19
CA ASN A 57 10.78 17.60 16.58
C ASN A 57 10.00 16.41 17.13
N ILE A 58 10.55 15.74 18.14
CA ILE A 58 9.91 14.58 18.77
C ILE A 58 8.57 14.91 19.43
N THR A 59 8.38 16.15 19.87
CA THR A 59 7.11 16.62 20.45
C THR A 59 5.98 16.73 19.42
N ASP A 60 6.29 16.73 18.12
CA ASP A 60 5.32 16.72 17.02
C ASP A 60 5.04 15.30 16.49
N ASP A 61 5.71 14.27 17.02
CA ASP A 61 5.60 12.89 16.55
C ASP A 61 4.16 12.35 16.58
N TRP A 62 3.41 12.74 17.62
CA TRP A 62 2.05 12.25 17.87
C TRP A 62 1.07 12.49 16.70
N LYS A 63 1.31 13.52 15.88
CA LYS A 63 0.47 13.88 14.71
C LYS A 63 1.11 13.48 13.37
N ALA A 64 2.30 12.87 13.37
CA ALA A 64 3.07 12.63 12.16
C ALA A 64 2.69 11.33 11.43
N THR A 65 1.91 10.45 12.07
CA THR A 65 1.48 9.18 11.49
C THR A 65 -0.03 9.20 11.21
N MET A 66 -0.40 9.03 9.95
CA MET A 66 -1.79 8.82 9.52
C MET A 66 -2.00 7.35 9.15
N VAL A 67 -3.24 6.87 9.30
CA VAL A 67 -3.67 5.53 8.90
C VAL A 67 -4.84 5.62 7.94
N GLY A 68 -4.93 4.67 7.01
CA GLY A 68 -6.08 4.55 6.13
C GLY A 68 -6.12 3.22 5.41
N THR A 69 -7.05 3.11 4.46
CA THR A 69 -7.29 1.91 3.67
C THR A 69 -7.30 2.24 2.19
N ASN A 70 -6.85 1.31 1.36
CA ASN A 70 -7.08 1.37 -0.08
C ASN A 70 -7.60 0.02 -0.59
N THR A 71 -8.45 0.09 -1.61
CA THR A 71 -8.83 -1.08 -2.41
C THR A 71 -8.28 -0.85 -3.82
N PHE A 72 -7.50 -1.79 -4.32
CA PHE A 72 -6.98 -1.75 -5.69
C PHE A 72 -7.57 -2.89 -6.51
N THR A 73 -7.84 -2.60 -7.78
CA THR A 73 -8.31 -3.57 -8.77
C THR A 73 -7.41 -3.53 -9.98
N ARG A 74 -7.34 -4.63 -10.73
CA ARG A 74 -6.55 -4.70 -11.97
C ARG A 74 -7.07 -3.67 -12.98
N GLN A 75 -6.18 -2.79 -13.46
CA GLN A 75 -6.49 -1.86 -14.54
C GLN A 75 -6.55 -2.67 -15.85
N HIS A 76 -7.70 -2.61 -16.53
CA HIS A 76 -7.82 -3.17 -17.88
C HIS A 76 -7.46 -2.05 -18.85
N LEU A 77 -6.42 -2.27 -19.67
CA LEU A 77 -6.17 -1.42 -20.82
C LEU A 77 -7.08 -1.91 -21.96
N PRO A 78 -7.68 -1.02 -22.76
CA PRO A 78 -8.34 -1.44 -24.00
C PRO A 78 -7.35 -2.20 -24.88
N GLU A 79 -7.79 -3.30 -25.50
CA GLU A 79 -7.04 -3.94 -26.58
C GLU A 79 -6.93 -2.94 -27.74
N GLU A 80 -5.72 -2.77 -28.29
CA GLU A 80 -5.45 -1.97 -29.50
C GLU A 80 -6.04 -2.62 -30.76
#